data_AF-A0A2X0SR25-F1
#
_entry.id   AF-A0A2X0SR25-F1
#
_cell.length_a   1.000
_cell.length_b   1.000
_cell.length_c   1.000
_cell.angle_alpha   90.00
_cell.angle_beta   90.00
_cell.angle_gamma   90.00
#
_symmetry.space_group_name_H-M   'P 1'
#
loop_
_entity.id
_entity.type
_entity.pdbx_description
1 polymer ?
#
loop_
_entity_poly.entity_id
_entity_poly.type
_entity_poly.pdbx_seq_one_letter_code
_entity_poly.pdbx_strand_id
1 'polypeptide(L)'
;MSGTKLKEISRGEVQRGDIFISGTPGGSAGSDGHTGIFLSNGSFIHCSYTHNGIAVDTNDAYMSTRLPHHFYRIVGSGSGNTDNNPQMVTLNVDGQFGNATAKRLQEYFDTAGKDGVISHQYKQTFNQNIYAAQFDSSLTGSNVVKALQRFLGIGQDGLFGQGTIKELQKHLGTTQDGTISPVSDSVRKLQRRLNANKL
;
A
#
# COMPACT_ATOMS: atom_id res chain seq x y z
N MET A 1 -30.92 6.24 9.45
CA MET A 1 -29.48 6.00 9.16
C MET A 1 -28.59 6.08 10.41
N SER A 2 -29.01 6.77 11.48
CA SER A 2 -28.29 6.72 12.76
C SER A 2 -28.28 5.29 13.32
N GLY A 3 -27.10 4.78 13.69
CA GLY A 3 -26.93 3.56 14.48
C GLY A 3 -26.66 2.24 13.73
N THR A 4 -26.88 2.15 12.41
CA THR A 4 -26.68 0.87 11.68
C THR A 4 -25.35 0.79 10.92
N LYS A 5 -24.82 1.93 10.45
CA LYS A 5 -23.55 2.01 9.71
C LYS A 5 -22.56 3.03 10.25
N LEU A 6 -23.03 4.01 11.01
CA LEU A 6 -22.21 5.02 11.66
C LEU A 6 -22.59 5.06 13.14
N LYS A 7 -21.59 4.90 14.00
CA LYS A 7 -21.68 5.10 15.45
C LYS A 7 -21.09 6.47 15.77
N GLU A 8 -21.86 7.34 16.40
CA GLU A 8 -21.34 8.60 16.92
C GLU A 8 -20.33 8.32 18.04
N ILE A 9 -19.22 9.04 18.02
CA ILE A 9 -18.12 8.95 19.00
C ILE A 9 -17.75 10.35 19.46
N SER A 10 -17.01 10.44 20.57
CA SER A 10 -16.42 11.71 21.01
C SER A 10 -15.17 12.07 20.21
N ARG A 11 -14.81 13.36 20.15
CA ARG A 11 -13.56 13.84 19.52
C ARG A 11 -12.31 13.13 20.07
N GLY A 12 -12.31 12.79 21.36
CA GLY A 12 -11.20 12.10 22.02
C GLY A 12 -11.02 10.64 21.61
N GLU A 13 -12.09 9.99 21.15
CA GLU A 13 -12.07 8.59 20.70
C GLU A 13 -11.66 8.43 19.22
N VAL A 14 -11.55 9.56 18.50
CA VAL A 14 -11.20 9.59 17.08
C VAL A 14 -9.91 8.82 16.81
N GLN A 15 -9.95 7.97 15.81
CA GLN A 15 -8.81 7.26 15.26
C GLN A 15 -8.82 7.35 13.73
N ARG A 16 -7.76 6.82 13.11
CA ARG A 16 -7.69 6.69 11.65
C ARG A 16 -8.94 5.99 11.09
N GLY A 17 -9.52 6.57 10.05
CA GLY A 17 -10.71 6.06 9.37
C GLY A 17 -12.04 6.55 9.96
N ASP A 18 -12.03 7.23 11.09
CA ASP A 18 -13.23 7.93 11.58
C ASP A 18 -13.49 9.18 10.72
N ILE A 19 -14.73 9.69 10.78
CA ILE A 19 -15.21 10.79 9.95
C ILE A 19 -15.64 11.93 10.88
N PHE A 20 -15.29 13.17 10.55
CA PHE A 20 -16.00 14.33 11.13
C PHE A 20 -17.06 14.84 10.15
N ILE A 21 -18.18 15.29 10.68
CA ILE A 21 -19.20 16.04 9.95
C ILE A 21 -19.44 17.32 10.74
N SER A 22 -19.25 18.45 10.07
CA SER A 22 -19.51 19.77 10.62
C SER A 22 -20.78 20.34 10.01
N GLY A 23 -21.68 20.84 10.84
CA GLY A 23 -22.94 21.44 10.39
C GLY A 23 -24.15 20.86 11.10
N THR A 24 -25.27 21.56 10.98
CA THR A 24 -26.55 21.12 11.55
C THR A 24 -27.13 20.00 10.69
N PRO A 25 -27.56 18.86 11.27
CA PRO A 25 -28.21 17.80 10.50
C PRO A 25 -29.35 18.32 9.61
N GLY A 26 -29.26 18.05 8.30
CA GLY A 26 -30.22 18.54 7.30
C GLY A 26 -29.88 19.89 6.66
N GLY A 27 -28.89 20.63 7.18
CA GLY A 27 -28.36 21.86 6.59
C GLY A 27 -26.99 21.62 5.97
N SER A 28 -26.92 21.41 4.65
CA SER A 28 -25.67 21.14 3.93
C SER A 28 -25.47 22.02 2.70
N ALA A 29 -26.22 23.12 2.60
CA ALA A 29 -26.09 24.06 1.49
C ALA A 29 -24.91 25.03 1.73
N GLY A 30 -24.19 25.37 0.67
CA GLY A 30 -23.12 26.38 0.74
C GLY A 30 -22.07 26.07 1.82
N SER A 31 -21.90 27.00 2.77
CA SER A 31 -20.91 26.90 3.85
C SER A 31 -21.42 26.23 5.14
N ASP A 32 -22.63 25.66 5.11
CA ASP A 32 -23.32 25.12 6.30
C ASP A 32 -22.96 23.66 6.58
N GLY A 33 -22.12 23.06 5.74
CA GLY A 33 -21.62 21.69 5.89
C GLY A 33 -20.13 21.59 5.59
N HIS A 34 -19.45 20.68 6.28
CA HIS A 34 -18.08 20.27 5.96
C HIS A 34 -17.81 18.85 6.46
N THR A 35 -16.88 18.14 5.83
CA THR A 35 -16.54 16.78 6.27
C THR A 35 -15.13 16.39 5.84
N GLY A 36 -14.59 15.37 6.51
CA GLY A 36 -13.31 14.77 6.18
C GLY A 36 -13.11 13.47 6.94
N ILE A 37 -12.03 12.77 6.58
CA ILE A 37 -11.67 11.46 7.16
C ILE A 37 -10.37 11.62 7.93
N PHE A 38 -10.35 11.14 9.16
CA PHE A 38 -9.16 11.16 9.99
C PHE A 38 -8.10 10.19 9.47
N LEU A 39 -6.88 10.71 9.32
CA LEU A 39 -5.69 9.91 9.06
C LEU A 39 -5.01 9.50 10.37
N SER A 40 -5.27 10.24 11.45
CA SER A 40 -4.92 9.97 12.85
C SER A 40 -5.82 10.82 13.77
N ASN A 41 -5.67 10.75 15.09
CA ASN A 41 -6.39 11.68 15.99
C ASN A 41 -5.99 13.15 15.78
N GLY A 42 -4.80 13.42 15.23
CA GLY A 42 -4.29 14.78 15.00
C GLY A 42 -4.19 15.19 13.53
N SER A 43 -4.73 14.41 12.59
CA SER A 43 -4.68 14.76 11.17
C SER A 43 -5.84 14.16 10.40
N PHE A 44 -6.29 14.89 9.38
CA PHE A 44 -7.40 14.47 8.52
C PHE A 44 -7.21 14.94 7.09
N ILE A 45 -7.80 14.19 6.17
CA ILE A 45 -7.88 14.54 4.75
C ILE A 45 -9.28 15.03 4.43
N HIS A 46 -9.37 16.12 3.67
CA HIS A 46 -10.64 16.70 3.29
C HIS A 46 -10.54 17.51 1.99
N CYS A 47 -11.69 17.77 1.36
CA CYS A 47 -11.77 18.75 0.28
C CYS A 47 -11.91 20.14 0.92
N SER A 48 -11.01 21.06 0.57
CA SER A 48 -10.95 22.38 1.14
C SER A 48 -11.08 23.45 0.07
N TYR A 49 -11.99 24.40 0.30
CA TYR A 49 -12.08 25.62 -0.49
C TYR A 49 -10.81 26.48 -0.34
N THR A 50 -10.26 26.59 0.87
CA THR A 50 -9.06 27.42 1.12
C THR A 50 -7.83 26.87 0.40
N HIS A 51 -7.75 25.55 0.23
CA HIS A 51 -6.67 24.88 -0.49
C HIS A 51 -6.97 24.67 -1.98
N ASN A 52 -8.16 25.09 -2.46
CA ASN A 52 -8.64 24.85 -3.82
C ASN A 52 -8.45 23.39 -4.27
N GLY A 53 -8.78 22.43 -3.40
CA GLY A 53 -8.51 21.01 -3.67
C GLY A 53 -8.54 20.13 -2.44
N ILE A 54 -7.91 18.96 -2.55
CA ILE A 54 -7.77 17.99 -1.45
C ILE A 54 -6.55 18.40 -0.61
N ALA A 55 -6.73 18.48 0.70
CA ALA A 55 -5.68 18.84 1.64
C ALA A 55 -5.65 17.88 2.83
N VAL A 56 -4.48 17.82 3.47
CA VAL A 56 -4.29 17.17 4.77
C VAL A 56 -3.95 18.26 5.77
N ASP A 57 -4.76 18.37 6.82
CA ASP A 57 -4.59 19.36 7.87
C ASP A 57 -4.40 18.67 9.22
N THR A 58 -3.66 19.33 10.10
CA THR A 58 -3.33 18.85 11.47
C THR A 58 -4.00 19.67 12.56
N ASN A 59 -4.84 20.64 12.18
CA ASN A 59 -5.51 21.54 13.09
C ASN A 59 -7.02 21.47 12.86
N ASP A 60 -7.78 21.20 13.92
CA ASP A 60 -9.24 21.12 13.90
C ASP A 60 -9.89 22.43 13.43
N ALA A 61 -9.16 23.56 13.38
CA ALA A 61 -9.64 24.80 12.80
C ALA A 61 -10.13 24.65 11.34
N TYR A 62 -9.55 23.71 10.60
CA TYR A 62 -9.94 23.41 9.21
C TYR A 62 -11.19 22.51 9.10
N MET A 63 -11.77 22.10 10.23
CA MET A 63 -13.08 21.43 10.28
C MET A 63 -14.26 22.41 10.27
N SER A 64 -14.04 23.70 9.99
CA SER A 64 -15.05 24.78 10.09
C SER A 64 -15.45 25.06 11.55
N THR A 65 -14.66 25.89 12.24
CA THR A 65 -14.89 26.28 13.65
C THR A 65 -16.22 26.98 13.92
N ARG A 66 -16.90 27.46 12.87
CA ARG A 66 -18.21 28.14 12.98
C ARG A 66 -19.38 27.16 13.14
N LEU A 67 -19.16 25.87 12.88
CA LEU A 67 -20.19 24.85 12.86
C LEU A 67 -20.01 23.85 14.00
N PRO A 68 -21.09 23.22 14.51
CA PRO A 68 -20.98 22.10 15.43
C PRO A 68 -20.29 20.92 14.73
N HIS A 69 -19.46 20.17 15.46
CA HIS A 69 -18.73 19.01 14.96
C HIS A 69 -19.28 17.72 15.54
N HIS A 70 -19.53 16.75 14.68
CA HIS A 70 -19.95 15.40 15.02
C HIS A 70 -18.92 14.41 14.50
N PHE A 71 -18.58 13.39 15.29
CA PHE A 71 -17.57 12.41 14.93
C PHE A 71 -18.21 11.03 14.83
N TYR A 72 -17.86 10.28 13.79
CA TYR A 72 -18.48 9.01 13.51
C TYR A 72 -17.45 7.94 13.18
N ARG A 73 -17.68 6.76 13.74
CA ARG A 73 -17.00 5.51 13.37
C ARG A 73 -17.90 4.68 12.48
N ILE A 74 -17.37 4.18 11.37
CA ILE A 74 -18.08 3.24 10.52
C ILE A 74 -18.22 1.91 11.27
N VAL A 75 -19.46 1.44 11.46
CA VAL A 75 -19.81 0.15 12.08
C VAL A 75 -20.40 -0.77 11.01
N GLY A 76 -20.01 -2.04 11.00
CA GLY A 76 -20.50 -3.05 10.04
C GLY A 76 -19.51 -3.46 8.94
N SER A 77 -18.38 -2.77 8.81
CA SER A 77 -17.18 -3.32 8.17
C SER A 77 -16.35 -3.96 9.27
N GLY A 78 -16.10 -5.29 9.20
CA GLY A 78 -15.29 -5.98 10.19
C GLY A 78 -14.00 -5.23 10.47
N SER A 79 -13.63 -5.10 11.74
CA SER A 79 -12.47 -4.34 12.26
C SER A 79 -11.31 -4.28 11.27
N GLY A 80 -11.33 -3.27 10.40
CA GLY A 80 -10.30 -3.05 9.41
C GLY A 80 -9.07 -2.57 10.16
N ASN A 81 -7.92 -3.19 9.88
CA ASN A 81 -6.68 -2.88 10.55
C ASN A 81 -6.41 -1.36 10.47
N THR A 82 -6.40 -0.67 11.62
CA THR A 82 -6.21 0.79 11.74
C THR A 82 -4.76 1.22 11.61
N ASP A 83 -3.87 0.29 11.28
CA ASP A 83 -2.46 0.57 11.07
C ASP A 83 -2.29 1.58 9.93
N ASN A 84 -1.32 2.49 10.08
CA ASN A 84 -0.98 3.52 9.08
C ASN A 84 -0.43 2.96 7.76
N ASN A 85 -0.47 1.63 7.57
CA ASN A 85 0.06 0.99 6.39
C ASN A 85 -0.97 1.06 5.24
N PRO A 86 -0.58 1.40 4.00
CA PRO A 86 -1.46 1.30 2.85
C PRO A 86 -2.13 -0.08 2.81
N GLN A 87 -3.38 -0.16 2.38
CA GLN A 87 -4.04 -1.46 2.21
C GLN A 87 -3.33 -2.22 1.09
N MET A 88 -2.43 -3.13 1.47
CA MET A 88 -1.61 -3.89 0.53
C MET A 88 -2.37 -5.13 0.05
N VAL A 89 -2.10 -5.56 -1.18
CA VAL A 89 -2.71 -6.78 -1.72
C VAL A 89 -2.34 -7.98 -0.84
N THR A 90 -3.33 -8.79 -0.49
CA THR A 90 -3.08 -10.10 0.14
C THR A 90 -2.83 -11.13 -0.96
N LEU A 91 -1.70 -11.82 -0.89
CA LEU A 91 -1.27 -12.80 -1.89
C LEU A 91 -1.77 -14.20 -1.57
N ASN A 92 -2.15 -14.95 -2.60
CA ASN A 92 -2.19 -16.41 -2.54
C ASN A 92 -0.76 -16.94 -2.46
N VAL A 93 -0.52 -17.97 -1.66
CA VAL A 93 0.80 -18.61 -1.54
C VAL A 93 0.92 -19.74 -2.55
N ASP A 94 0.90 -19.38 -3.84
CA ASP A 94 0.91 -20.32 -4.96
C ASP A 94 2.33 -20.67 -5.44
N GLY A 95 3.35 -19.87 -5.10
CA GLY A 95 4.72 -20.04 -5.57
C GLY A 95 4.98 -19.53 -6.98
N GLN A 96 4.02 -18.85 -7.61
CA GLN A 96 4.19 -18.23 -8.92
C GLN A 96 4.56 -16.76 -8.78
N PHE A 97 5.64 -16.34 -9.45
CA PHE A 97 6.02 -14.93 -9.46
C PHE A 97 5.23 -14.17 -10.54
N GLY A 98 3.93 -14.03 -10.31
CA GLY A 98 3.01 -13.26 -11.15
C GLY A 98 2.85 -11.80 -10.74
N ASN A 99 1.99 -11.08 -11.45
CA ASN A 99 1.79 -9.63 -11.30
C ASN A 99 1.35 -9.25 -9.88
N ALA A 100 0.57 -10.08 -9.20
CA ALA A 100 0.18 -9.83 -7.81
C ALA A 100 1.40 -9.83 -6.88
N THR A 101 2.30 -10.82 -7.00
CA THR A 101 3.55 -10.89 -6.24
C THR A 101 4.44 -9.68 -6.51
N ALA A 102 4.58 -9.27 -7.78
CA ALA A 102 5.32 -8.07 -8.17
C ALA A 102 4.71 -6.79 -7.59
N LYS A 103 3.39 -6.62 -7.72
CA LYS A 103 2.66 -5.45 -7.19
C LYS A 103 2.84 -5.34 -5.69
N ARG A 104 2.76 -6.47 -4.99
CA ARG A 104 2.92 -6.50 -3.55
C ARG A 104 4.34 -6.17 -3.10
N LEU A 105 5.34 -6.53 -3.90
CA LEU A 105 6.74 -6.13 -3.68
C LEU A 105 6.92 -4.62 -3.90
N GLN A 106 6.28 -4.07 -4.95
CA GLN A 106 6.27 -2.62 -5.23
C GLN A 106 5.58 -1.83 -4.11
N GLU A 107 4.48 -2.35 -3.55
CA GLU A 107 3.81 -1.78 -2.38
C GLU A 107 4.73 -1.82 -1.14
N TYR A 108 5.45 -2.93 -0.91
CA TYR A 108 6.33 -3.10 0.25
C TYR A 108 7.51 -2.13 0.24
N PHE A 109 8.13 -1.93 -0.92
CA PHE A 109 9.23 -0.98 -1.08
C PHE A 109 8.77 0.45 -1.44
N ASP A 110 7.46 0.68 -1.46
CA ASP A 110 6.83 1.93 -1.88
C ASP A 110 7.38 2.52 -3.19
N THR A 111 7.62 1.66 -4.19
CA THR A 111 8.10 2.11 -5.50
C THR A 111 6.99 2.77 -6.32
N ALA A 112 7.35 3.69 -7.21
CA ALA A 112 6.42 4.28 -8.17
C ALA A 112 5.86 3.22 -9.15
N GLY A 113 4.66 3.47 -9.69
CA GLY A 113 3.98 2.58 -10.65
C GLY A 113 2.99 1.62 -10.01
N LYS A 114 3.39 0.82 -9.02
CA LYS A 114 2.56 -0.20 -8.32
C LYS A 114 1.64 -1.01 -9.29
N ASP A 115 2.15 -1.26 -10.49
CA ASP A 115 1.47 -1.82 -11.66
C ASP A 115 1.57 -3.35 -11.75
N GLY A 116 2.39 -3.96 -10.91
CA GLY A 116 2.66 -5.39 -10.92
C GLY A 116 3.57 -5.85 -12.04
N VAL A 117 4.36 -4.94 -12.63
CA VAL A 117 5.31 -5.26 -13.72
C VAL A 117 6.75 -5.11 -13.23
N ILE A 118 7.57 -6.12 -13.51
CA ILE A 118 9.02 -6.03 -13.40
C ILE A 118 9.57 -5.59 -14.75
N SER A 119 9.70 -4.28 -14.94
CA SER A 119 10.05 -3.66 -16.24
C SER A 119 11.50 -3.91 -16.69
N HIS A 120 11.73 -3.84 -18.00
CA HIS A 120 13.07 -3.79 -18.61
C HIS A 120 14.00 -4.95 -18.24
N GLN A 121 13.47 -6.17 -18.29
CA GLN A 121 14.22 -7.38 -17.96
C GLN A 121 14.78 -8.06 -19.20
N TYR A 122 15.90 -8.74 -19.04
CA TYR A 122 16.44 -9.63 -20.06
C TYR A 122 16.03 -11.08 -19.77
N LYS A 123 15.52 -11.78 -20.79
CA LYS A 123 15.02 -13.15 -20.64
C LYS A 123 16.17 -14.15 -20.57
N GLN A 124 16.26 -14.89 -19.48
CA GLN A 124 17.28 -15.89 -19.20
C GLN A 124 16.65 -17.15 -18.61
N THR A 125 17.36 -18.27 -18.66
CA THR A 125 16.84 -19.57 -18.18
C THR A 125 16.41 -19.56 -16.71
N PHE A 126 17.04 -18.73 -15.89
CA PHE A 126 16.79 -18.63 -14.45
C PHE A 126 15.67 -17.65 -14.05
N ASN A 127 15.31 -16.68 -14.92
CA ASN A 127 14.30 -15.66 -14.61
C ASN A 127 13.06 -15.73 -15.52
N GLN A 128 13.04 -16.63 -16.51
CA GLN A 128 11.93 -16.78 -17.45
C GLN A 128 10.57 -17.11 -16.82
N ASN A 129 10.55 -17.62 -15.57
CA ASN A 129 9.32 -17.90 -14.83
C ASN A 129 8.90 -16.76 -13.89
N ILE A 130 9.55 -15.60 -13.98
CA ILE A 130 9.02 -14.36 -13.42
C ILE A 130 7.95 -13.87 -14.40
N TYR A 131 6.72 -14.38 -14.27
CA TYR A 131 5.61 -14.07 -15.17
C TYR A 131 5.21 -12.59 -15.18
N ALA A 132 5.57 -11.85 -14.13
CA ALA A 132 5.42 -10.39 -14.06
C ALA A 132 6.49 -9.61 -14.84
N ALA A 133 7.53 -10.27 -15.35
CA ALA A 133 8.64 -9.59 -16.03
C ALA A 133 8.25 -9.17 -17.44
N GLN A 134 8.47 -7.89 -17.73
CA GLN A 134 8.47 -7.37 -19.08
C GLN A 134 9.86 -7.59 -19.66
N PHE A 135 9.97 -8.52 -20.61
CA PHE A 135 11.22 -8.81 -21.29
C PHE A 135 11.40 -7.91 -22.51
N ASP A 136 12.45 -7.09 -22.52
CA ASP A 136 12.81 -6.20 -23.63
C ASP A 136 14.34 -6.08 -23.78
N SER A 137 14.79 -5.25 -24.73
CA SER A 137 16.21 -5.04 -25.07
C SER A 137 16.83 -3.77 -24.47
N SER A 138 16.09 -3.00 -23.66
CA SER A 138 16.51 -1.68 -23.19
C SER A 138 17.55 -1.71 -22.07
N LEU A 139 17.58 -2.78 -21.27
CA LEU A 139 18.48 -2.98 -20.12
C LEU A 139 18.45 -1.84 -19.08
N THR A 140 17.39 -1.04 -19.03
CA THR A 140 17.25 0.08 -18.08
C THR A 140 17.08 -0.38 -16.62
N GLY A 141 16.53 -1.59 -16.45
CA GLY A 141 16.23 -2.20 -15.15
C GLY A 141 15.00 -1.61 -14.46
N SER A 142 14.37 -2.42 -13.61
CA SER A 142 13.16 -2.05 -12.87
C SER A 142 13.49 -1.34 -11.56
N ASN A 143 12.70 -0.30 -11.23
CA ASN A 143 12.82 0.41 -9.95
C ASN A 143 12.58 -0.49 -8.74
N VAL A 144 11.62 -1.43 -8.82
CA VAL A 144 11.38 -2.38 -7.70
C VAL A 144 12.52 -3.37 -7.54
N VAL A 145 13.20 -3.73 -8.63
CA VAL A 145 14.39 -4.59 -8.55
C VAL A 145 15.58 -3.83 -7.96
N LYS A 146 15.78 -2.55 -8.32
CA LYS A 146 16.78 -1.69 -7.66
C LYS A 146 16.52 -1.57 -6.16
N ALA A 147 15.27 -1.40 -5.76
CA ALA A 147 14.87 -1.37 -4.35
C ALA A 147 15.15 -2.71 -3.65
N LEU A 148 14.80 -3.83 -4.29
CA LEU A 148 15.12 -5.17 -3.78
C LEU A 148 16.63 -5.39 -3.62
N GLN A 149 17.42 -5.02 -4.63
CA GLN A 149 18.88 -5.16 -4.60
C GLN A 149 19.51 -4.32 -3.50
N ARG A 150 19.03 -3.08 -3.31
CA ARG A 150 19.43 -2.23 -2.19
C ARG A 150 19.14 -2.89 -0.86
N PHE A 151 17.93 -3.45 -0.72
CA PHE A 151 17.51 -4.17 0.49
C PHE A 151 18.39 -5.40 0.76
N LEU A 152 18.81 -6.12 -0.29
CA LEU A 152 19.72 -7.27 -0.18
C LEU A 152 21.20 -6.88 -0.02
N GLY A 153 21.54 -5.58 -0.10
CA GLY A 153 22.92 -5.10 0.03
C GLY A 153 23.81 -5.41 -1.18
N ILE A 154 23.24 -5.54 -2.38
CA ILE A 154 23.97 -5.82 -3.63
C ILE A 154 23.88 -4.65 -4.63
N GLY A 155 24.66 -4.74 -5.73
CA GLY A 155 24.63 -3.76 -6.83
C GLY A 155 23.22 -3.57 -7.40
N GLN A 156 22.84 -2.32 -7.66
CA GLN A 156 21.47 -1.91 -8.01
C GLN A 156 21.31 -1.69 -9.54
N ASP A 157 21.56 -2.73 -10.34
CA ASP A 157 21.40 -2.65 -11.80
C ASP A 157 19.92 -2.67 -12.25
N GLY A 158 18.99 -3.06 -11.37
CA GLY A 158 17.57 -3.19 -11.66
C GLY A 158 17.21 -4.42 -12.47
N LEU A 159 18.14 -5.35 -12.67
CA LEU A 159 17.93 -6.61 -13.38
C LEU A 159 17.73 -7.76 -12.38
N PHE A 160 16.68 -8.53 -12.61
CA PHE A 160 16.36 -9.73 -11.83
C PHE A 160 17.20 -10.91 -12.34
N GLY A 161 18.52 -10.73 -12.29
CA GLY A 161 19.52 -11.69 -12.73
C GLY A 161 19.78 -12.81 -11.73
N GLN A 162 20.61 -13.78 -12.10
CA GLN A 162 20.95 -14.92 -11.25
C GLN A 162 21.54 -14.52 -9.89
N GLY A 163 22.38 -13.48 -9.85
CA GLY A 163 22.93 -12.93 -8.61
C GLY A 163 21.83 -12.42 -7.67
N THR A 164 20.91 -11.60 -8.19
CA THR A 164 19.74 -11.11 -7.46
C THR A 164 18.88 -12.27 -6.94
N ILE A 165 18.65 -13.32 -7.74
CA ILE A 165 17.87 -14.50 -7.33
C ILE A 165 18.55 -15.26 -6.20
N LYS A 166 19.87 -15.52 -6.29
CA LYS A 166 20.61 -16.23 -5.24
C LYS A 166 20.57 -15.49 -3.90
N GLU A 167 20.79 -14.19 -3.92
CA GLU A 167 20.76 -13.39 -2.69
C GLU A 167 19.34 -13.29 -2.12
N LEU A 168 18.32 -13.18 -2.97
CA LEU A 168 16.93 -13.26 -2.50
C LEU A 168 16.66 -14.62 -1.84
N GLN A 169 17.05 -15.73 -2.46
CA GLN A 169 16.88 -17.08 -1.89
C GLN A 169 17.59 -17.23 -0.55
N LYS A 170 18.81 -16.73 -0.45
CA LYS A 170 19.59 -16.69 0.79
C LYS A 170 18.84 -15.92 1.88
N HIS A 171 18.37 -14.71 1.56
CA HIS A 171 17.60 -13.87 2.47
C HIS A 171 16.30 -14.53 2.94
N LEU A 172 15.64 -15.25 2.03
CA LEU A 172 14.40 -15.98 2.33
C LEU A 172 14.64 -17.26 3.15
N GLY A 173 15.87 -17.77 3.19
CA GLY A 173 16.22 -19.02 3.84
C GLY A 173 15.79 -20.25 3.03
N THR A 174 15.80 -20.13 1.70
CA THR A 174 15.49 -21.22 0.77
C THR A 174 16.74 -21.69 0.04
N THR A 175 16.66 -22.80 -0.71
CA THR A 175 17.74 -23.29 -1.57
C THR A 175 18.22 -22.18 -2.53
N GLN A 176 19.54 -21.98 -2.60
CA GLN A 176 20.20 -20.93 -3.37
C GLN A 176 20.63 -21.42 -4.76
N ASP A 177 19.69 -21.97 -5.53
CA ASP A 177 19.95 -22.49 -6.89
C ASP A 177 20.06 -21.38 -7.95
N GLY A 178 19.74 -20.13 -7.59
CA GLY A 178 19.77 -18.97 -8.47
C GLY A 178 18.69 -18.97 -9.54
N THR A 179 17.64 -19.79 -9.40
CA THR A 179 16.57 -19.95 -10.39
C THR A 179 15.19 -19.74 -9.76
N ILE A 180 14.31 -19.05 -10.48
CA ILE A 180 12.88 -19.06 -10.19
C ILE A 180 12.23 -20.15 -11.04
N SER A 181 11.79 -21.24 -10.40
CA SER A 181 10.99 -22.31 -11.03
C SER A 181 9.56 -21.84 -11.32
N PRO A 182 8.79 -22.52 -12.22
CA PRO A 182 7.40 -22.20 -12.50
C PRO A 182 6.52 -22.10 -11.24
N VAL A 183 6.77 -23.01 -10.30
CA VAL A 183 6.26 -22.96 -8.92
C VAL A 183 7.47 -23.09 -8.01
N SER A 184 7.82 -22.01 -7.33
CA SER A 184 9.07 -21.91 -6.57
C SER A 184 8.82 -21.75 -5.07
N ASP A 185 9.55 -22.53 -4.25
CA ASP A 185 9.48 -22.41 -2.80
C ASP A 185 10.05 -21.06 -2.30
N SER A 186 11.01 -20.48 -3.02
CA SER A 186 11.49 -19.12 -2.73
C SER A 186 10.35 -18.12 -2.93
N VAL A 187 9.55 -18.25 -3.99
CA VAL A 187 8.39 -17.39 -4.22
C VAL A 187 7.30 -17.61 -3.18
N ARG A 188 7.01 -18.85 -2.77
CA ARG A 188 6.08 -19.12 -1.66
C ARG A 188 6.53 -18.44 -0.36
N LYS A 189 7.84 -18.49 -0.07
CA LYS A 189 8.39 -17.84 1.11
C LYS A 189 8.33 -16.32 1.01
N LEU A 190 8.62 -15.76 -0.16
CA LEU A 190 8.46 -14.34 -0.46
C LEU A 190 7.02 -13.89 -0.23
N GLN A 191 6.04 -14.60 -0.81
CA GLN A 191 4.60 -14.31 -0.66
C GLN A 191 4.17 -14.32 0.81
N ARG A 192 4.60 -15.31 1.61
CA ARG A 192 4.32 -15.36 3.05
C ARG A 192 4.92 -14.17 3.80
N ARG A 193 6.18 -13.80 3.52
CA ARG A 193 6.85 -12.66 4.17
C ARG A 193 6.21 -11.33 3.78
N LEU A 194 5.87 -11.16 2.51
CA LEU A 194 5.14 -10.00 2.01
C LEU A 194 3.79 -9.86 2.72
N ASN A 195 2.97 -10.91 2.76
CA ASN A 195 1.69 -10.90 3.49
C ASN A 195 1.84 -10.52 4.96
N ALA A 196 2.96 -10.89 5.60
CA ALA A 196 3.27 -10.55 6.98
C ALA A 196 3.96 -9.18 7.17
N ASN A 197 4.27 -8.45 6.09
CA ASN A 197 5.07 -7.21 6.09
C ASN A 197 6.43 -7.36 6.78
N LYS A 198 7.11 -8.47 6.53
CA LYS A 198 8.40 -8.81 7.16
C LYS A 198 9.38 -9.35 6.12
N LEU A 199 9.57 -8.62 5.00
CA LEU A 199 10.62 -9.01 4.07
C LEU A 199 11.96 -8.88 4.75
#